data_AF-A0A7S2DSR3-F1
#
_entry.id   AF-A0A7S2DSR3-F1
#
_cell.length_a   1.000
_cell.length_b   1.000
_cell.length_c   1.000
_cell.angle_alpha   90.00
_cell.angle_beta   90.00
_cell.angle_gamma   90.00
#
_symmetry.space_group_name_H-M   'P 1'
#
loop_
_entity.id
_entity.type
_entity.pdbx_description
1 polymer ?
#
loop_
_entity_poly.entity_id
_entity_poly.type
_entity_poly.pdbx_seq_one_letter_code
_entity_poly.pdbx_strand_id
1 'polypeptide(L)'
;RSLATCVSSCHHERVIPKAAWSLKELNISDDAGAPVLLSASEFRDLADRAHLRIDPGSEMEALRREISTVIRCAKTIQALDLSHISAEEAYHFGVDAEWVCPTGDDIGNESAALGRETLLAEAPKTLNGLFAMPLTKS
;
A
#
# COMPACT_ATOMS: atom_id res chain seq x y z
N ARG A 1 -18.76 14.72 59.76
CA ARG A 1 -18.06 13.60 59.07
C ARG A 1 -18.78 13.39 57.74
N SER A 2 -18.22 13.43 56.55
CA SER A 2 -17.01 14.01 55.95
C SER A 2 -17.39 14.12 54.48
N LEU A 3 -17.19 15.30 53.89
CA LEU A 3 -17.26 15.52 52.44
C LEU A 3 -16.01 14.89 51.82
N ALA A 4 -16.15 14.21 50.68
CA ALA A 4 -15.17 14.18 49.58
C ALA A 4 -15.61 13.16 48.52
N THR A 5 -16.51 13.58 47.62
CA THR A 5 -16.58 12.97 46.29
C THR A 5 -15.60 13.75 45.42
N CYS A 6 -14.41 13.18 45.19
CA CYS A 6 -13.44 13.73 44.25
C CYS A 6 -14.02 13.62 42.84
N VAL A 7 -14.64 14.70 42.35
CA VAL A 7 -14.90 14.85 40.92
C VAL A 7 -13.61 15.35 40.30
N SER A 8 -12.94 14.45 39.58
CA SER A 8 -11.74 14.74 38.81
C SER A 8 -12.02 15.91 37.86
N SER A 9 -11.33 17.02 38.06
CA SER A 9 -11.43 18.21 37.23
C SER A 9 -10.73 17.93 35.90
N CYS A 10 -11.52 17.75 34.84
CA CYS A 10 -11.03 17.67 33.47
C CYS A 10 -10.52 19.06 33.05
N HIS A 11 -9.24 19.35 33.27
CA HIS A 11 -8.57 20.51 32.68
C HIS A 11 -8.56 20.36 31.15
N HIS A 12 -9.61 20.83 30.48
CA HIS A 12 -9.51 21.27 29.10
C HIS A 12 -8.80 22.62 29.12
N GLU A 13 -7.46 22.60 29.10
CA GLU A 13 -6.73 23.79 28.68
C GLU A 13 -7.27 24.18 27.31
N ARG A 14 -7.96 25.32 27.25
CA ARG A 14 -8.32 25.97 25.99
C ARG A 14 -7.02 26.38 25.33
N VAL A 15 -6.44 25.46 24.57
CA VAL A 15 -5.38 25.77 23.61
C VAL A 15 -6.02 26.68 22.59
N ILE A 16 -5.76 27.99 22.71
CA ILE A 16 -6.04 28.95 21.64
C ILE A 16 -5.20 28.45 20.46
N PRO A 17 -5.80 28.03 19.33
CA PRO A 17 -5.02 27.54 18.21
C PRO A 17 -4.14 28.70 17.74
N LYS A 18 -2.81 28.54 17.81
CA LYS A 18 -1.93 29.34 16.96
C LYS A 18 -2.43 29.17 15.53
N ALA A 19 -2.42 30.23 14.72
CA ALA A 19 -2.77 30.14 13.31
C ALA A 19 -1.89 29.07 12.65
N ALA A 20 -2.45 27.88 12.51
CA ALA A 20 -1.80 26.70 12.00
C ALA A 20 -2.61 26.30 10.78
N TRP A 21 -1.92 26.07 9.68
CA TRP A 21 -2.59 25.57 8.50
C TRP A 21 -3.21 24.21 8.81
N SER A 22 -4.48 24.06 8.44
CA SER A 22 -5.13 22.75 8.46
C SER A 22 -4.46 21.82 7.45
N LEU A 23 -4.54 20.52 7.67
CA LEU A 23 -4.05 19.53 6.68
C LEU A 23 -4.70 19.71 5.30
N LYS A 24 -5.91 20.27 5.24
CA LYS A 24 -6.60 20.61 3.98
C LYS A 24 -6.02 21.85 3.29
N GLU A 25 -5.41 22.77 4.04
CA GLU A 25 -4.72 23.94 3.49
C GLU A 25 -3.28 23.61 3.07
N LEU A 26 -2.66 22.62 3.74
CA LEU A 26 -1.36 22.07 3.35
C LEU A 26 -1.45 21.14 2.14
N ASN A 27 -2.56 20.39 2.01
CA ASN A 27 -2.80 19.55 0.85
C ASN A 27 -3.40 20.41 -0.26
N ILE A 28 -2.59 20.74 -1.26
CA ILE A 28 -3.04 21.36 -2.50
C ILE A 28 -4.22 20.53 -3.02
N SER A 29 -5.36 21.20 -3.10
CA SER A 29 -6.73 20.73 -3.30
C SER A 29 -6.92 19.53 -4.23
N ASP A 30 -8.03 18.81 -4.05
CA ASP A 30 -8.69 17.97 -5.05
C ASP A 30 -9.06 18.82 -6.27
N ASP A 31 -8.05 19.14 -7.08
CA ASP A 31 -8.23 20.00 -8.22
C ASP A 31 -8.71 19.12 -9.37
N ALA A 32 -10.03 19.14 -9.58
CA ALA A 32 -10.70 18.44 -10.69
C ALA A 32 -10.18 18.91 -12.07
N GLY A 33 -9.38 19.98 -12.13
CA GLY A 33 -8.65 20.46 -13.30
C GLY A 33 -7.14 20.18 -13.29
N ALA A 34 -6.63 19.42 -12.32
CA ALA A 34 -5.19 19.17 -12.23
C ALA A 34 -4.67 18.42 -13.47
N PRO A 35 -3.47 18.76 -13.95
CA PRO A 35 -2.90 18.11 -15.12
C PRO A 35 -2.73 16.61 -14.85
N VAL A 36 -3.14 15.82 -15.85
CA VAL A 36 -2.88 14.39 -15.91
C VAL A 36 -1.37 14.21 -16.05
N LEU A 37 -0.75 13.52 -15.09
CA LEU A 37 0.71 13.40 -15.02
C LEU A 37 1.27 12.31 -15.94
N LEU A 38 0.46 11.28 -16.19
CA LEU A 38 0.81 10.17 -17.06
C LEU A 38 0.21 10.37 -18.44
N SER A 39 1.03 10.25 -19.49
CA SER A 39 0.54 10.10 -20.85
C SER A 39 -0.26 8.80 -21.01
N ALA A 40 -1.08 8.72 -22.05
CA ALA A 40 -1.83 7.50 -22.35
C ALA A 40 -0.92 6.28 -22.61
N SER A 41 0.28 6.49 -23.18
CA SER A 41 1.27 5.44 -23.40
C SER A 41 1.87 4.95 -22.09
N GLU A 42 2.33 5.84 -21.21
CA GLU A 42 2.92 5.46 -19.91
C GLU A 42 1.93 4.70 -19.03
N PHE A 43 0.66 5.11 -19.06
CA PHE A 43 -0.40 4.42 -18.34
C PHE A 43 -0.65 3.00 -18.89
N ARG A 44 -0.61 2.81 -20.22
CA ARG A 44 -0.73 1.49 -20.83
C ARG A 44 0.46 0.61 -20.49
N ASP A 45 1.68 1.15 -20.55
CA ASP A 45 2.88 0.41 -20.16
C ASP A 45 2.82 -0.04 -18.69
N LEU A 46 2.25 0.80 -17.81
CA LEU A 46 2.01 0.44 -16.41
C LEU A 46 0.96 -0.67 -16.27
N ALA A 47 -0.15 -0.56 -17.01
CA ALA A 47 -1.21 -1.57 -17.02
C ALA A 47 -0.70 -2.92 -17.54
N ASP A 48 0.12 -2.92 -18.59
CA ASP A 48 0.72 -4.10 -19.18
C ASP A 48 1.67 -4.80 -18.20
N ARG A 49 2.50 -4.03 -17.47
CA ARG A 49 3.36 -4.55 -16.40
C ARG A 49 2.56 -5.14 -15.23
N ALA A 50 1.37 -4.60 -14.97
CA ALA A 50 0.44 -5.11 -13.97
C ALA A 50 -0.46 -6.24 -14.48
N HIS A 51 -0.31 -6.65 -15.74
CA HIS A 51 -1.17 -7.63 -16.42
C HIS A 51 -2.67 -7.26 -16.40
N LEU A 52 -2.99 -5.96 -16.41
CA LEU A 52 -4.35 -5.43 -16.43
C LEU A 52 -4.76 -5.09 -17.87
N ARG A 53 -5.88 -5.67 -18.32
CA ARG A 53 -6.52 -5.26 -19.57
C ARG A 53 -7.47 -4.11 -19.27
N ILE A 54 -7.16 -2.93 -19.81
CA ILE A 54 -7.96 -1.73 -19.64
C ILE A 54 -8.52 -1.35 -21.00
N ASP A 55 -9.84 -1.32 -21.11
CA ASP A 55 -10.50 -0.97 -22.36
C ASP A 55 -10.23 0.51 -22.71
N PRO A 56 -9.93 0.82 -23.98
CA PRO A 56 -9.72 2.18 -24.41
C PRO A 56 -11.04 2.94 -24.32
N GLY A 57 -11.09 4.01 -23.53
CA GLY A 57 -12.30 4.81 -23.38
C GLY A 57 -12.33 5.67 -22.12
N SER A 58 -13.54 5.98 -21.67
CA SER A 58 -13.77 6.83 -20.50
C SER A 58 -13.19 6.26 -19.20
N GLU A 59 -13.14 4.93 -19.07
CA GLU A 59 -12.60 4.24 -17.89
C GLU A 59 -11.08 4.42 -17.79
N MET A 60 -10.35 4.23 -18.90
CA MET A 60 -8.91 4.48 -18.96
C MET A 60 -8.58 5.92 -18.57
N GLU A 61 -9.35 6.90 -19.05
CA GLU A 61 -9.12 8.31 -18.73
C GLU A 61 -9.48 8.68 -17.29
N ALA A 62 -10.50 8.06 -16.71
CA ALA A 62 -10.86 8.25 -15.31
C ALA A 62 -9.77 7.66 -14.40
N LEU A 63 -9.35 6.42 -14.65
CA LEU A 63 -8.32 5.75 -13.88
C LEU A 63 -6.96 6.46 -14.00
N ARG A 64 -6.62 6.98 -15.19
CA ARG A 64 -5.39 7.76 -15.39
C ARG A 64 -5.39 9.06 -14.58
N ARG A 65 -6.54 9.71 -14.41
CA ARG A 65 -6.68 10.89 -13.53
C ARG A 65 -6.52 10.51 -12.07
N GLU A 66 -7.19 9.45 -11.62
CA GLU A 66 -7.10 8.97 -10.24
C GLU A 66 -5.66 8.62 -9.85
N ILE A 67 -4.95 7.85 -10.70
CA ILE A 67 -3.54 7.54 -10.47
C ILE A 67 -2.68 8.81 -10.46
N SER A 68 -2.97 9.79 -11.32
CA SER A 68 -2.25 11.07 -11.30
C SER A 68 -2.43 11.82 -9.98
N THR A 69 -3.62 11.75 -9.37
CA THR A 69 -3.87 12.30 -8.04
C THR A 69 -3.07 11.57 -6.97
N VAL A 70 -3.05 10.24 -6.99
CA VAL A 70 -2.23 9.44 -6.06
C VAL A 70 -0.75 9.77 -6.18
N ILE A 71 -0.22 9.87 -7.41
CA ILE A 71 1.18 10.25 -7.66
C ILE A 71 1.48 11.65 -7.11
N ARG A 72 0.57 12.60 -7.28
CA ARG A 72 0.73 13.96 -6.75
C ARG A 72 0.80 13.96 -5.23
N CYS A 73 -0.09 13.22 -4.58
CA CYS A 73 -0.03 13.01 -3.13
C CYS A 73 1.26 12.33 -2.70
N ALA A 74 1.77 11.33 -3.44
CA ALA A 74 3.04 10.69 -3.10
C ALA A 74 4.24 11.64 -3.27
N LYS A 75 4.20 12.55 -4.25
CA LYS A 75 5.26 13.55 -4.46
C LYS A 75 5.35 14.56 -3.32
N THR A 76 4.28 14.83 -2.57
CA THR A 76 4.38 15.69 -1.39
C THR A 76 5.21 15.04 -0.29
N ILE A 77 5.18 13.71 -0.17
CA ILE A 77 6.03 12.95 0.74
C ILE A 77 7.49 13.03 0.32
N GLN A 78 7.79 12.97 -0.99
CA GLN A 78 9.16 13.13 -1.50
C GLN A 78 9.76 14.51 -1.23
N ALA A 79 8.92 15.53 -1.02
CA ALA A 79 9.36 16.87 -0.66
C ALA A 79 9.69 17.01 0.84
N LEU A 80 9.40 15.99 1.66
CA LEU A 80 9.79 15.98 3.06
C LEU A 80 11.29 15.72 3.19
N ASP A 81 11.94 16.51 4.04
CA ASP A 81 13.32 16.25 4.42
C ASP A 81 13.36 15.00 5.31
N LEU A 82 14.00 13.93 4.83
CA LEU A 82 14.16 12.68 5.58
C LEU A 82 15.56 12.56 6.21
N SER A 83 16.35 13.64 6.22
CA SER A 83 17.73 13.64 6.77
C SER A 83 17.85 13.19 8.22
N HIS A 84 16.75 13.27 8.97
CA HIS A 84 16.66 12.90 10.38
C HIS A 84 16.15 11.47 10.61
N ILE A 85 15.72 10.75 9.56
CA ILE A 85 15.29 9.35 9.67
C ILE A 85 16.47 8.48 9.29
N SER A 86 16.97 7.68 10.24
CA SER A 86 18.02 6.73 9.93
C SER A 86 17.47 5.59 9.07
N ALA A 87 18.32 4.98 8.21
CA ALA A 87 17.90 3.82 7.44
C ALA A 87 17.44 2.68 8.37
N GLU A 88 18.10 2.50 9.51
CA GLU A 88 17.69 1.52 10.51
C GLU A 88 16.26 1.81 11.02
N GLU A 89 15.94 3.06 11.35
CA GLU A 89 14.59 3.47 11.81
C GLU A 89 13.50 3.19 10.77
N ALA A 90 13.80 3.37 9.47
CA ALA A 90 12.85 3.09 8.39
C ALA A 90 12.54 1.59 8.22
N TYR A 91 13.48 0.70 8.55
CA TYR A 91 13.30 -0.75 8.50
C TYR A 91 12.82 -1.36 9.83
N HIS A 92 12.76 -0.58 10.92
CA HIS A 92 12.26 -1.01 12.22
C HIS A 92 10.71 -1.08 12.28
N PHE A 93 10.10 -1.95 11.49
CA PHE A 93 8.69 -2.33 11.69
C PHE A 93 8.58 -3.43 12.76
N GLY A 94 8.55 -3.02 14.04
CA GLY A 94 7.90 -3.78 15.12
C GLY A 94 8.62 -5.00 15.70
N VAL A 95 9.96 -5.02 15.76
CA VAL A 95 10.69 -6.14 16.38
C VAL A 95 11.86 -5.63 17.22
N ASP A 96 11.92 -6.08 18.48
CA ASP A 96 12.97 -5.76 19.44
C ASP A 96 14.38 -6.11 18.91
N ALA A 97 15.36 -5.35 19.40
CA ALA A 97 16.74 -5.32 18.95
C ALA A 97 17.50 -6.66 19.11
N GLU A 98 17.40 -7.54 18.12
CA GLU A 98 18.43 -8.53 17.75
C GLU A 98 18.06 -9.15 16.39
N TRP A 99 18.52 -8.54 15.30
CA TRP A 99 18.19 -8.99 13.95
C TRP A 99 19.02 -10.23 13.58
N VAL A 100 18.53 -11.40 13.96
CA VAL A 100 18.92 -12.66 13.32
C VAL A 100 17.92 -12.91 12.19
N CYS A 101 18.40 -12.99 10.96
CA CYS A 101 17.56 -13.34 9.81
C CYS A 101 16.84 -14.67 10.13
N PRO A 102 15.51 -14.75 9.99
CA PRO A 102 14.80 -16.00 10.25
C PRO A 102 15.29 -17.07 9.27
N THR A 103 16.12 -17.98 9.76
CA THR A 103 16.61 -19.12 8.99
C THR A 103 15.66 -20.30 9.17
N GLY A 104 15.37 -20.99 8.08
CA GLY A 104 14.80 -22.34 8.15
C GLY A 104 15.93 -23.35 8.27
N ASP A 105 15.77 -24.34 9.15
CA ASP A 105 16.68 -25.48 9.19
C ASP A 105 16.57 -26.26 7.86
N ASP A 106 17.69 -26.83 7.40
CA ASP A 106 17.71 -27.74 6.24
C ASP A 106 17.21 -29.14 6.65
N ILE A 107 15.99 -29.17 7.17
CA ILE A 107 15.27 -30.37 7.55
C ILE A 107 14.26 -30.61 6.45
N GLY A 108 14.25 -31.84 5.93
CA GLY A 108 13.21 -32.30 5.01
C GLY A 108 11.86 -32.26 5.71
N ASN A 109 11.15 -31.14 5.60
CA ASN A 109 9.77 -31.06 6.01
C ASN A 109 8.97 -31.93 5.05
N GLU A 110 8.32 -32.97 5.58
CA GLU A 110 7.31 -33.68 4.82
C GLU A 110 6.36 -32.62 4.26
N SER A 111 6.24 -32.56 2.93
CA SER A 111 5.17 -31.78 2.32
C SER A 111 3.90 -32.21 3.03
N ALA A 112 3.15 -31.25 3.59
CA ALA A 112 1.87 -31.54 4.23
C ALA A 112 1.14 -32.54 3.32
N ALA A 113 0.65 -33.65 3.88
CA ALA A 113 0.13 -34.82 3.15
C ALA A 113 -1.12 -34.54 2.28
N LEU A 114 -1.28 -33.30 1.82
CA LEU A 114 -2.09 -32.84 0.71
C LEU A 114 -1.56 -33.53 -0.56
N GLY A 115 -2.21 -34.64 -0.92
CA GLY A 115 -1.92 -35.34 -2.17
C GLY A 115 -2.01 -34.39 -3.37
N ARG A 116 -1.40 -34.79 -4.49
CA ARG A 116 -1.40 -34.03 -5.76
C ARG A 116 -2.79 -33.53 -6.17
N GLU A 117 -3.83 -34.28 -5.83
CA GLU A 117 -5.22 -33.91 -6.10
C GLU A 117 -5.66 -32.66 -5.32
N THR A 118 -5.24 -32.50 -4.07
CA THR A 118 -5.57 -31.32 -3.25
C THR A 118 -4.85 -30.07 -3.75
N LEU A 119 -3.60 -30.21 -4.20
CA LEU A 119 -2.84 -29.09 -4.78
C LEU A 119 -3.43 -28.58 -6.10
N LEU A 120 -4.16 -29.43 -6.82
CA LEU A 120 -4.72 -29.13 -8.13
C LEU A 120 -6.24 -28.85 -8.08
N ALA A 121 -6.88 -28.99 -6.91
CA ALA A 121 -8.33 -28.87 -6.79
C ALA A 121 -8.86 -27.49 -7.21
N GLU A 122 -8.11 -26.42 -6.88
CA GLU A 122 -8.47 -25.04 -7.20
C GLU A 122 -7.92 -24.56 -8.55
N ALA A 123 -7.23 -25.43 -9.29
CA ALA A 123 -6.64 -25.06 -10.56
C ALA A 123 -7.74 -24.82 -11.61
N PRO A 124 -7.77 -23.68 -12.31
CA PRO A 124 -8.77 -23.41 -13.35
C PRO A 124 -8.78 -24.46 -14.45
N LYS A 125 -7.62 -25.04 -14.77
CA LYS A 125 -7.45 -26.18 -15.69
C LYS A 125 -6.28 -27.04 -15.25
N THR A 126 -6.45 -28.35 -15.43
CA THR A 126 -5.39 -29.34 -15.21
C THR A 126 -5.28 -30.28 -16.40
N LEU A 127 -4.09 -30.80 -16.63
CA LEU A 127 -3.84 -31.83 -17.65
C LEU A 127 -2.78 -32.79 -17.13
N ASN A 128 -3.11 -34.09 -17.05
CA ASN A 128 -2.20 -35.15 -16.60
C ASN A 128 -1.52 -34.89 -15.24
N GLY A 129 -2.20 -34.16 -14.34
CA GLY A 129 -1.69 -33.79 -13.03
C GLY A 129 -0.70 -32.62 -13.05
N LEU A 130 -0.80 -31.75 -14.06
CA LEU A 130 -0.11 -30.47 -14.17
C LEU A 130 -1.14 -29.35 -14.26
N PHE A 131 -0.74 -28.13 -13.88
CA PHE A 131 -1.50 -26.92 -14.21
C PHE A 131 -1.46 -26.69 -15.72
N ALA A 132 -2.61 -26.48 -16.32
CA ALA A 132 -2.71 -26.22 -17.76
C ALA A 132 -2.93 -24.72 -18.01
N MET A 133 -1.99 -24.09 -18.71
CA MET A 133 -2.04 -22.68 -19.11
C MET A 133 -2.22 -22.55 -20.62
N PRO A 134 -2.85 -21.48 -21.11
CA PRO A 134 -2.87 -21.16 -22.54
C PRO A 134 -1.45 -21.00 -23.09
N LEU A 135 -1.22 -21.42 -24.33
CA LEU A 135 0.07 -21.22 -25.01
C LEU A 135 0.36 -19.71 -25.08
N THR A 136 1.48 -19.29 -24.49
CA THR A 136 2.02 -17.95 -24.67
C THR A 136 2.70 -17.89 -26.04
N LYS A 137 2.40 -16.86 -26.85
CA LYS A 137 3.18 -16.61 -28.06
C LYS A 137 4.57 -16.15 -27.61
N SER A 138 5.61 -16.92 -27.99
CA SER A 138 7.00 -16.53 -27.82
C SER A 138 7.40 -15.44 -28.80
#